data_AF-A0A9P3RJP2-F1
#
_entry.id   AF-A0A9P3RJP2-F1
#
_cell.length_a   1.000
_cell.length_b   1.000
_cell.length_c   1.000
_cell.angle_alpha   90.00
_cell.angle_beta   90.00
_cell.angle_gamma   90.00
#
_symmetry.space_group_name_H-M   'P 1'
#
loop_
_entity.id
_entity.type
_entity.pdbx_description
1 polymer ?
#
loop_
_entity_poly.entity_id
_entity_poly.type
_entity_poly.pdbx_seq_one_letter_code
_entity_poly.pdbx_strand_id
1 'polypeptide(L)'
;MNQAELDVVIEKHEKWLRDGHGERADLRGANLNWINWRDVVSLTVIAVQINTTRKNNQITYIKELEIWTTGCFQGTLEELKDSIEQTHASNDFLKRRYYRAINYILTEADFEEDLEEENNEI
;
A
#
# COMPACT_ATOMS: atom_id res chain seq x y z
N MET A 1 -17.33 -1.99 -15.27
CA MET A 1 -17.77 -3.35 -14.90
C MET A 1 -19.27 -3.33 -14.70
N ASN A 2 -19.99 -4.27 -15.31
CA ASN A 2 -21.42 -4.49 -15.09
C ASN A 2 -21.65 -5.53 -13.97
N GLN A 3 -22.91 -5.73 -13.56
CA GLN A 3 -23.22 -6.63 -12.44
C GLN A 3 -22.82 -8.09 -12.72
N ALA A 4 -23.02 -8.58 -13.94
CA ALA A 4 -22.69 -9.96 -14.30
C ALA A 4 -21.17 -10.20 -14.28
N GLU A 5 -20.38 -9.22 -14.74
CA GLU A 5 -18.92 -9.26 -14.65
C GLU A 5 -18.45 -9.26 -13.19
N LEU A 6 -19.08 -8.44 -12.33
CA LEU A 6 -18.77 -8.39 -10.91
C LEU A 6 -19.06 -9.74 -10.21
N ASP A 7 -20.22 -10.33 -10.48
CA ASP A 7 -20.63 -11.60 -9.87
C ASP A 7 -19.64 -12.72 -10.21
N VAL A 8 -19.17 -12.78 -11.46
CA VAL A 8 -18.15 -13.74 -11.90
C VAL A 8 -16.82 -13.52 -11.18
N VAL A 9 -16.38 -12.27 -11.04
CA VAL A 9 -15.13 -11.95 -10.31
C VAL A 9 -15.24 -12.36 -8.84
N ILE A 10 -16.38 -12.08 -8.20
CA ILE A 10 -16.63 -12.44 -6.80
C ILE A 10 -16.64 -13.96 -6.62
N GLU A 11 -17.34 -14.71 -7.47
CA GLU A 11 -17.42 -16.17 -7.39
C GLU A 11 -16.03 -16.81 -7.48
N LYS A 12 -15.24 -16.37 -8.46
CA LYS A 12 -13.86 -16.86 -8.64
C LYS A 12 -12.97 -16.50 -7.45
N HIS A 13 -13.11 -15.30 -6.89
CA HIS A 13 -12.33 -14.88 -5.74
C HIS A 13 -12.72 -15.62 -4.45
N GLU A 14 -14.01 -15.85 -4.23
CA GLU A 14 -14.49 -16.64 -3.09
C GLU A 14 -13.93 -18.07 -3.14
N LYS A 15 -13.93 -18.69 -4.33
CA LYS A 15 -13.32 -20.01 -4.50
C LYS A 15 -11.82 -19.98 -4.15
N TRP A 16 -11.11 -18.95 -4.61
CA TRP A 16 -9.69 -18.78 -4.27
C TRP A 16 -9.46 -18.67 -2.76
N LEU A 17 -10.29 -17.90 -2.05
CA LEU A 17 -10.21 -17.76 -0.59
C LEU A 17 -10.47 -19.08 0.16
N ARG A 18 -11.33 -19.95 -0.38
CA ARG A 18 -11.73 -21.21 0.28
C ARG A 18 -10.69 -22.31 0.13
N ASP A 19 -10.16 -22.52 -1.07
CA ASP A 19 -9.33 -23.70 -1.38
C ASP A 19 -8.13 -23.41 -2.30
N GLY A 20 -7.91 -22.17 -2.71
CA GLY A 20 -6.81 -21.77 -3.57
C GLY A 20 -6.99 -22.06 -5.07
N HIS A 21 -8.13 -22.61 -5.51
CA HIS A 21 -8.39 -23.00 -6.91
C HIS A 21 -9.20 -21.98 -7.74
N GLY A 22 -9.43 -20.78 -7.21
CA GLY A 22 -10.09 -19.68 -7.91
C GLY A 22 -9.11 -18.66 -8.52
N GLU A 23 -9.61 -17.46 -8.83
CA GLU A 23 -8.79 -16.34 -9.31
C GLU A 23 -8.74 -15.23 -8.26
N ARG A 24 -7.57 -14.58 -8.09
CA ARG A 24 -7.45 -13.40 -7.24
C ARG A 24 -8.17 -12.22 -7.86
N ALA A 25 -8.74 -11.34 -7.03
CA ALA A 25 -9.28 -10.08 -7.50
C ALA A 25 -8.14 -9.18 -8.03
N ASP A 26 -8.33 -8.62 -9.22
CA ASP A 26 -7.43 -7.59 -9.75
C ASP A 26 -7.80 -6.24 -9.12
N LEU A 27 -6.87 -5.67 -8.35
CA LEU A 27 -7.06 -4.39 -7.67
C LEU A 27 -6.48 -3.20 -8.44
N ARG A 28 -5.94 -3.42 -9.65
CA ARG A 28 -5.40 -2.31 -10.45
C ARG A 28 -6.50 -1.30 -10.77
N GLY A 29 -6.25 -0.04 -10.40
CA GLY A 29 -7.21 1.06 -10.57
C GLY A 29 -8.32 1.13 -9.50
N ALA A 30 -8.31 0.26 -8.49
CA ALA A 30 -9.23 0.37 -7.36
C ALA A 30 -8.88 1.57 -6.46
N ASN A 31 -9.88 2.14 -5.79
CA ASN A 31 -9.66 3.11 -4.73
C ASN A 31 -9.44 2.36 -3.41
N LEU A 32 -8.19 2.37 -2.94
CA LEU A 32 -7.69 1.66 -1.76
C LEU A 32 -7.55 2.59 -0.53
N ASN A 33 -8.09 3.80 -0.59
CA ASN A 33 -8.11 4.70 0.57
C ASN A 33 -8.89 4.08 1.74
N TRP A 34 -8.38 4.24 2.96
CA TRP A 34 -9.00 3.82 4.22
C TRP A 34 -9.17 2.31 4.44
N ILE A 35 -8.51 1.47 3.64
CA ILE A 35 -8.48 0.02 3.84
C ILE A 35 -7.91 -0.33 5.23
N ASN A 36 -8.45 -1.39 5.85
CA ASN A 36 -7.82 -2.02 7.01
C ASN A 36 -6.75 -3.00 6.52
N TRP A 37 -5.50 -2.56 6.58
CA TRP A 37 -4.35 -3.32 6.07
C TRP A 37 -3.97 -4.54 6.92
N ARG A 38 -4.50 -4.68 8.14
CA ARG A 38 -4.12 -5.77 9.07
C ARG A 38 -4.39 -7.16 8.51
N ASP A 39 -5.46 -7.29 7.74
CA ASP A 39 -5.99 -8.58 7.30
C ASP A 39 -5.78 -8.80 5.78
N VAL A 40 -4.98 -7.93 5.14
CA VAL A 40 -4.65 -8.08 3.71
C VAL A 40 -3.72 -9.27 3.54
N VAL A 41 -4.06 -10.13 2.57
CA VAL A 41 -3.30 -11.32 2.19
C VAL A 41 -2.86 -11.20 0.74
N SER A 42 -1.73 -11.83 0.40
CA SER A 42 -1.19 -11.90 -0.97
C SER A 42 -0.69 -10.59 -1.59
N LEU A 43 -0.60 -9.52 -0.79
CA LEU A 43 0.09 -8.29 -1.15
C LEU A 43 1.08 -7.96 -0.04
N THR A 44 2.26 -7.50 -0.44
CA THR A 44 3.23 -6.91 0.47
C THR A 44 2.80 -5.49 0.77
N VAL A 45 2.31 -5.31 2.00
CA VAL A 45 1.80 -4.04 2.49
C VAL A 45 2.60 -3.59 3.70
N ILE A 46 3.21 -2.41 3.59
CA ILE A 46 3.94 -1.79 4.69
C ILE A 46 3.17 -0.54 5.11
N ALA A 47 2.56 -0.59 6.29
CA ALA A 47 1.74 0.47 6.84
C ALA A 47 2.37 1.08 8.08
N VAL A 48 2.63 2.39 8.05
CA VAL A 48 3.28 3.14 9.14
C VAL A 48 2.37 4.24 9.63
N GLN A 49 2.22 4.35 10.95
CA GLN A 49 1.43 5.43 11.55
C GLN A 49 2.25 6.73 11.66
N ILE A 50 1.81 7.79 10.98
CA ILE A 50 2.52 9.09 10.92
C ILE A 50 2.20 9.98 12.15
N ASN A 51 0.95 9.92 12.61
CA ASN A 51 0.46 10.72 13.73
C ASN A 51 -0.68 10.00 14.48
N THR A 52 -0.75 10.18 15.80
CA THR A 52 -1.76 9.53 16.65
C THR A 52 -2.97 10.42 16.94
N THR A 53 -2.99 11.65 16.42
CA THR A 53 -4.11 12.58 16.63
C THR A 53 -5.39 12.19 15.88
N ARG A 54 -5.32 11.24 14.94
CA ARG A 54 -6.47 10.70 14.20
C ARG A 54 -6.34 9.19 14.02
N LYS A 55 -7.48 8.49 14.09
CA LYS A 55 -7.58 7.06 13.81
C LYS A 55 -7.26 6.82 12.33
N ASN A 56 -6.49 5.76 12.04
CA ASN A 56 -6.06 5.37 10.69
C ASN A 56 -5.23 6.43 9.93
N ASN A 57 -4.46 7.25 10.64
CA ASN A 57 -3.50 8.16 10.00
C ASN A 57 -2.20 7.43 9.63
N GLN A 58 -2.36 6.44 8.75
CA GLN A 58 -1.28 5.63 8.21
C GLN A 58 -0.84 6.19 6.87
N ILE A 59 0.45 6.07 6.61
CA ILE A 59 0.98 6.01 5.25
C ILE A 59 1.16 4.53 4.93
N THR A 60 0.76 4.10 3.74
CA THR A 60 0.85 2.70 3.34
C THR A 60 1.40 2.60 1.93
N TYR A 61 2.34 1.67 1.74
CA TYR A 61 2.83 1.27 0.43
C TYR A 61 2.38 -0.15 0.12
N ILE A 62 1.88 -0.37 -1.09
CA ILE A 62 1.49 -1.67 -1.64
C ILE A 62 2.47 -1.99 -2.76
N LYS A 63 3.45 -2.86 -2.50
CA LYS A 63 4.63 -3.06 -3.36
C LYS A 63 4.25 -3.53 -4.76
N GLU A 64 3.39 -4.55 -4.87
CA GLU A 64 3.00 -5.15 -6.16
C GLU A 64 2.17 -4.23 -7.05
N LEU A 65 1.61 -3.15 -6.48
CA LEU A 65 0.85 -2.15 -7.23
C LEU A 65 1.63 -0.86 -7.44
N GLU A 66 2.78 -0.68 -6.79
CA GLU A 66 3.55 0.57 -6.73
C GLU A 66 2.70 1.77 -6.26
N ILE A 67 1.72 1.50 -5.41
CA ILE A 67 0.75 2.50 -4.93
C ILE A 67 1.05 2.89 -3.48
N TRP A 68 0.98 4.20 -3.24
CA TRP A 68 1.00 4.81 -1.92
C TRP A 68 -0.38 5.32 -1.55
N THR A 69 -0.77 5.12 -0.29
CA THR A 69 -2.01 5.71 0.26
C THR A 69 -1.73 6.44 1.58
N THR A 70 -2.40 7.58 1.78
CA THR A 70 -2.47 8.24 3.09
C THR A 70 -3.67 9.18 3.19
N GLY A 71 -4.56 8.95 4.15
CA GLY A 71 -5.83 9.69 4.22
C GLY A 71 -6.66 9.52 2.94
N CYS A 72 -6.92 10.62 2.23
CA CYS A 72 -7.60 10.60 0.93
C CYS A 72 -6.67 10.52 -0.29
N PHE A 73 -5.36 10.54 -0.07
CA PHE A 73 -4.37 10.44 -1.14
C PHE A 73 -4.17 8.98 -1.54
N GLN A 74 -4.19 8.72 -2.85
CA GLN A 74 -3.69 7.52 -3.49
C GLN A 74 -2.93 7.91 -4.76
N GLY A 75 -1.71 7.39 -4.93
CA GLY A 75 -0.90 7.69 -6.11
C GLY A 75 0.50 7.06 -6.05
N THR A 76 1.37 7.51 -6.94
CA THR A 76 2.78 7.12 -6.99
C THR A 76 3.58 7.79 -5.86
N LEU A 77 4.84 7.37 -5.68
CA LEU A 77 5.75 8.00 -4.71
C LEU A 77 6.02 9.47 -5.03
N GLU A 78 6.13 9.83 -6.31
CA GLU A 78 6.37 11.21 -6.75
C GLU A 78 5.16 12.10 -6.41
N GLU A 79 3.96 11.66 -6.79
CA GLU A 79 2.71 12.36 -6.47
C GLU A 79 2.49 12.49 -4.97
N LEU A 80 2.89 11.49 -4.18
CA LEU A 80 2.82 11.54 -2.72
C LEU A 80 3.73 12.65 -2.17
N LYS A 81 4.97 12.72 -2.63
CA LYS A 81 5.93 13.75 -2.20
C LYS A 81 5.42 15.15 -2.54
N ASP A 82 4.91 15.35 -3.74
CA ASP A 82 4.30 16.61 -4.17
C ASP A 82 3.08 16.97 -3.30
N SER A 83 2.20 16.01 -3.04
CA SER A 83 1.03 16.20 -2.17
C SER A 83 1.43 16.58 -0.73
N ILE A 84 2.50 16.00 -0.19
CA ILE A 84 3.03 16.32 1.14
C ILE A 84 3.57 17.76 1.17
N GLU A 85 4.39 18.15 0.18
CA GLU A 85 4.93 19.51 0.10
C GLU A 85 3.82 20.55 -0.05
N GLN A 86 2.80 20.27 -0.87
CA GLN A 86 1.68 21.17 -1.07
C GLN A 86 0.79 21.28 0.19
N THR A 87 0.36 20.15 0.75
CA THR A 87 -0.63 20.11 1.86
C THR A 87 -0.02 20.57 3.18
N HIS A 88 1.29 20.37 3.37
CA HIS A 88 2.00 20.68 4.60
C HIS A 88 3.10 21.73 4.39
N ALA A 89 2.93 22.63 3.41
CA ALA A 89 3.89 23.67 3.05
C ALA A 89 4.42 24.47 4.26
N SER A 90 3.57 24.75 5.24
CA SER A 90 3.91 25.51 6.46
C SER A 90 4.25 24.65 7.69
N ASN A 91 4.28 23.31 7.56
CA ASN A 91 4.47 22.39 8.68
C ASN A 91 5.66 21.45 8.45
N ASP A 92 6.87 21.99 8.62
CA ASP A 92 8.12 21.24 8.44
C ASP A 92 8.25 20.02 9.35
N PHE A 93 7.69 20.09 10.56
CA PHE A 93 7.70 18.96 11.49
C PHE A 93 6.95 17.76 10.91
N LEU A 94 5.76 17.99 10.36
CA LEU A 94 4.95 16.92 9.78
C LEU A 94 5.58 16.39 8.48
N LYS A 95 6.13 17.27 7.62
CA LYS A 95 6.88 16.85 6.43
C LYS A 95 8.03 15.91 6.80
N ARG A 96 8.85 16.26 7.79
CA ARG A 96 9.94 15.41 8.27
C ARG A 96 9.46 14.04 8.76
N ARG A 97 8.28 13.97 9.40
CA ARG A 97 7.69 12.67 9.80
C ARG A 97 7.30 11.82 8.59
N TYR A 98 6.67 12.40 7.58
CA TYR A 98 6.35 11.69 6.34
C TYR A 98 7.60 11.14 5.66
N TYR A 99 8.63 11.97 5.42
CA TYR A 99 9.85 11.49 4.77
C TYR A 99 10.57 10.41 5.56
N ARG A 100 10.57 10.48 6.89
CA ARG A 100 11.13 9.40 7.73
C ARG A 100 10.36 8.08 7.55
N ALA A 101 9.04 8.14 7.49
CA ALA A 101 8.21 6.96 7.28
C ALA A 101 8.36 6.40 5.86
N ILE A 102 8.41 7.27 4.84
CA ILE A 102 8.69 6.88 3.45
C ILE A 102 10.03 6.14 3.36
N ASN A 103 11.09 6.71 3.94
CA ASN A 103 12.41 6.07 3.92
C ASN A 103 12.39 4.71 4.60
N TYR A 104 11.77 4.60 5.78
CA TYR A 104 11.60 3.32 6.46
C TYR A 104 10.86 2.31 5.58
N ILE A 105 9.73 2.71 4.99
CA ILE A 105 8.93 1.85 4.13
C ILE A 105 9.73 1.34 2.93
N LEU A 106 10.49 2.21 2.26
CA LEU A 106 11.31 1.81 1.13
C LEU A 106 12.39 0.81 1.56
N THR A 107 13.09 1.08 2.66
CA THR A 107 14.08 0.14 3.21
C THR A 107 13.47 -1.22 3.55
N GLU A 108 12.29 -1.25 4.17
CA GLU A 108 11.61 -2.52 4.49
C GLU A 108 11.05 -3.22 3.24
N ALA A 109 10.69 -2.47 2.19
CA ALA A 109 10.19 -3.04 0.95
C ALA A 109 11.27 -3.81 0.19
N ASP A 110 12.52 -3.36 0.28
CA ASP A 110 13.64 -3.94 -0.46
C ASP A 110 14.37 -5.04 0.35
N PHE A 111 14.05 -5.19 1.64
CA PHE A 111 14.76 -6.09 2.57
C PHE A 111 14.88 -7.55 2.11
N GLU A 112 13.81 -8.13 1.53
CA GLU A 112 13.85 -9.52 1.05
C GLU A 112 14.75 -9.68 -0.18
N GLU A 113 14.78 -8.67 -1.07
CA GLU A 113 15.65 -8.67 -2.26
C GLU A 113 17.11 -8.50 -1.84
N ASP A 114 17.39 -7.60 -0.89
CA ASP A 114 18.72 -7.41 -0.30
C ASP A 114 19.26 -8.74 0.28
N LEU A 115 18.42 -9.51 0.98
CA LEU A 115 18.81 -10.82 1.52
C LEU A 115 19.07 -11.88 0.45
N GLU A 116 18.30 -11.88 -0.65
CA GLU A 116 18.53 -12.81 -1.77
C GLU A 116 19.84 -12.49 -2.48
N GLU A 117 20.16 -11.21 -2.68
CA GLU A 117 21.44 -10.77 -3.27
C GLU A 117 22.62 -11.19 -2.39
N GLU A 118 22.59 -10.90 -1.09
CA GLU A 118 23.66 -11.28 -0.15
C GLU A 118 23.94 -12.79 -0.13
N ASN A 119 22.89 -13.63 -0.22
CA ASN A 119 23.05 -15.09 -0.20
C ASN A 119 23.55 -15.67 -1.53
N ASN A 120 23.35 -14.96 -2.65
CA ASN A 120 23.80 -15.40 -3.98
C ASN A 120 25.26 -14.99 -4.30
N GLU A 121 25.87 -14.15 -3.47
CA GLU A 121 27.28 -13.73 -3.59
C GLU A 121 28.28 -14.63 -2.84
N ILE A 122 27.81 -15.69 -2.15
CA ILE A 122 28.61 -16.66 -1.35
C ILE A 122 28.77 -18.00 -2.09
#